data_AF-A0A7W5GDS8-F1
#
_entry.id   AF-A0A7W5GDS8-F1
#
_cell.length_a   1.000
_cell.length_b   1.000
_cell.length_c   1.000
_cell.angle_alpha   90.00
_cell.angle_beta   90.00
_cell.angle_gamma   90.00
#
_symmetry.space_group_name_H-M   'P 1'
#
loop_
_entity.id
_entity.type
_entity.pdbx_description
1 polymer ?
#
loop_
_entity_poly.entity_id
_entity_poly.type
_entity_poly.pdbx_seq_one_letter_code
_entity_poly.pdbx_strand_id
1 'polypeptide(L)'
;MDTGTHLLTGATLGGLAISLADPALYSHSTVIYGLCAATIIGSNAPDFDAVIRIRGYKSYLQHHRGFSHSLLMLVGWPAVLAPLIALAFHAWNYLVPIFLWTMAGVVFHVFLDFFNAYGVQCFRPVSRKWFHANTIPIFDPILFVLHAAGLLLWLLGVFGATAIFPLVYALTFLFIGYRIVIGRIMLHYVRRRYGTAGYSFLIPRGLPHKWKYVHETGQAYITGSIRGLTFKEEAIFEKGEQTDVIQAAMGNDGVRTFLHFTHHVHISCQKLQNGYLVELRDIRFRHGRNLPFGMDVTLDERLQVTGDTIGWRKKMWEPPFA
;
A
#
# COMPACT_ATOMS: atom_id res chain seq x y z
N MET A 1 -2.30 2.34 -2.49
CA MET A 1 -2.19 3.79 -2.35
C MET A 1 -3.04 4.22 -1.17
N ASP A 2 -3.22 5.52 -0.94
CA ASP A 2 -4.22 6.04 -0.03
C ASP A 2 -5.62 6.00 -0.67
N THR A 3 -6.66 6.04 0.17
CA THR A 3 -8.07 5.99 -0.25
C THR A 3 -8.45 7.15 -1.18
N GLY A 4 -7.86 8.34 -1.00
CA GLY A 4 -8.14 9.49 -1.85
C GLY A 4 -7.68 9.27 -3.30
N THR A 5 -6.49 8.70 -3.46
CA THR A 5 -6.00 8.31 -4.80
C THR A 5 -6.88 7.23 -5.42
N HIS A 6 -7.29 6.21 -4.66
CA HIS A 6 -8.16 5.15 -5.17
C HIS A 6 -9.52 5.68 -5.63
N LEU A 7 -10.14 6.56 -4.85
CA LEU A 7 -11.37 7.26 -5.22
C LEU A 7 -11.21 8.06 -6.53
N LEU A 8 -10.13 8.85 -6.62
CA LEU A 8 -9.84 9.65 -7.80
C LEU A 8 -9.61 8.78 -9.04
N THR A 9 -8.84 7.70 -8.91
CA THR A 9 -8.64 6.75 -10.01
C THR A 9 -9.94 6.08 -10.43
N GLY A 10 -10.85 5.78 -9.50
CA GLY A 10 -12.18 5.24 -9.81
C GLY A 10 -13.05 6.22 -10.60
N ALA A 11 -12.96 7.52 -10.28
CA ALA A 11 -13.65 8.56 -11.03
C ALA A 11 -13.10 8.70 -12.47
N THR A 12 -11.77 8.74 -12.63
CA THR A 12 -11.14 8.81 -13.96
C THR A 12 -11.32 7.52 -14.76
N LEU A 13 -11.43 6.37 -14.09
CA LEU A 13 -11.71 5.09 -14.74
C LEU A 13 -13.15 5.08 -15.26
N GLY A 14 -14.09 5.73 -14.56
CA GLY A 14 -15.45 5.96 -15.07
C GLY A 14 -15.44 6.81 -16.33
N GLY A 15 -14.62 7.87 -16.34
CA GLY A 15 -14.36 8.65 -17.55
C GLY A 15 -13.79 7.81 -18.70
N LEU A 16 -12.84 6.92 -18.43
CA LEU A 16 -12.31 5.98 -19.42
C LEU A 16 -13.40 4.99 -19.89
N ALA A 17 -14.24 4.50 -18.99
CA ALA A 17 -15.35 3.62 -19.31
C ALA A 17 -16.34 4.27 -20.28
N ILE A 18 -16.70 5.52 -20.00
CA ILE A 18 -17.54 6.35 -20.86
C ILE A 18 -16.86 6.57 -22.22
N SER A 19 -15.54 6.74 -22.26
CA SER A 19 -14.82 6.96 -23.50
C SER A 19 -14.76 5.74 -24.43
N LEU A 20 -14.81 4.54 -23.84
CA LEU A 20 -14.75 3.26 -24.56
C LEU A 20 -16.14 2.64 -24.75
N ALA A 21 -17.17 3.27 -24.21
CA ALA A 21 -18.56 2.86 -24.35
C ALA A 21 -19.06 3.11 -25.77
N ASP A 22 -19.94 2.24 -26.26
CA ASP A 22 -20.68 2.45 -27.51
C ASP A 22 -21.40 3.82 -27.45
N PRO A 23 -21.24 4.69 -28.46
CA PRO A 23 -21.95 5.96 -28.51
C PRO A 23 -23.48 5.87 -28.34
N ALA A 24 -24.10 4.74 -28.67
CA ALA A 24 -25.52 4.49 -28.41
C ALA A 24 -25.87 4.58 -26.92
N LEU A 25 -24.93 4.27 -26.02
CA LEU A 25 -25.07 4.33 -24.56
C LEU A 25 -25.24 5.76 -24.03
N TYR A 26 -24.80 6.78 -24.78
CA TYR A 26 -24.91 8.17 -24.35
C TYR A 26 -26.36 8.66 -24.22
N SER A 27 -27.30 7.95 -24.87
CA SER A 27 -28.74 8.21 -24.78
C SER A 27 -29.40 7.72 -23.48
N HIS A 28 -28.68 6.91 -22.68
CA HIS A 28 -29.20 6.32 -21.43
C HIS A 28 -28.36 6.76 -20.22
N SER A 29 -28.75 7.89 -19.63
CA SER A 29 -28.04 8.49 -18.47
C SER A 29 -27.88 7.52 -17.29
N THR A 30 -28.84 6.62 -17.06
CA THR A 30 -28.78 5.63 -15.99
C THR A 30 -27.64 4.62 -16.17
N VAL A 31 -27.32 4.24 -17.41
CA VAL A 31 -26.22 3.31 -17.70
C VAL A 31 -24.87 3.98 -17.47
N ILE A 32 -24.74 5.26 -17.86
CA ILE A 32 -23.55 6.06 -17.59
C ILE A 32 -23.30 6.17 -16.08
N TYR A 33 -24.34 6.47 -15.30
CA TYR A 33 -24.23 6.53 -13.84
C TYR A 33 -23.87 5.16 -13.24
N GLY A 34 -24.44 4.07 -13.76
CA GLY A 34 -24.08 2.71 -13.38
C GLY A 34 -22.60 2.38 -13.66
N LEU A 35 -22.06 2.78 -14.81
CA LEU A 35 -20.65 2.59 -15.14
C LEU A 35 -19.72 3.41 -14.24
N CYS A 36 -20.06 4.67 -13.95
CA CYS A 36 -19.31 5.49 -12.99
C CYS A 36 -19.35 4.89 -11.57
N ALA A 37 -20.52 4.40 -11.14
CA ALA A 37 -20.65 3.74 -9.84
C ALA A 37 -19.81 2.46 -9.80
N ALA A 38 -19.82 1.66 -10.87
CA ALA A 38 -19.01 0.45 -11.02
C ALA A 38 -17.52 0.73 -10.84
N THR A 39 -16.98 1.73 -11.53
CA THR A 39 -15.55 2.04 -11.44
C THR A 39 -15.18 2.64 -10.08
N ILE A 40 -16.00 3.53 -9.52
CA ILE A 40 -15.74 4.17 -8.21
C ILE A 40 -15.81 3.14 -7.07
N ILE A 41 -16.90 2.37 -7.00
CA ILE A 41 -17.10 1.37 -5.95
C ILE A 41 -16.07 0.25 -6.13
N GLY A 42 -15.87 -0.26 -7.36
CA GLY A 42 -14.87 -1.28 -7.65
C GLY A 42 -13.45 -0.86 -7.24
N SER A 43 -13.07 0.39 -7.51
CA SER A 43 -11.73 0.91 -7.13
C SER A 43 -11.54 1.08 -5.62
N ASN A 44 -12.58 0.96 -4.80
CA ASN A 44 -12.50 1.05 -3.34
C ASN A 44 -12.89 -0.25 -2.63
N ALA A 45 -13.52 -1.19 -3.34
CA ALA A 45 -14.04 -2.43 -2.76
C ALA A 45 -12.99 -3.25 -1.98
N PRO A 46 -11.73 -3.40 -2.45
CA PRO A 46 -10.73 -4.12 -1.66
C PRO A 46 -10.49 -3.52 -0.26
N ASP A 47 -10.58 -2.20 -0.12
CA ASP A 47 -10.39 -1.51 1.16
C ASP A 47 -11.64 -1.50 2.06
N PHE A 48 -12.76 -2.13 1.64
CA PHE A 48 -13.90 -2.35 2.54
C PHE A 48 -13.56 -3.28 3.71
N ASP A 49 -12.44 -3.99 3.64
CA ASP A 49 -11.83 -4.69 4.77
C ASP A 49 -11.46 -3.76 5.95
N ALA A 50 -11.44 -2.44 5.75
CA ALA A 50 -11.25 -1.45 6.82
C ALA A 50 -12.33 -1.53 7.92
N VAL A 51 -13.51 -2.09 7.61
CA VAL A 51 -14.56 -2.40 8.60
C VAL A 51 -14.05 -3.32 9.71
N ILE A 52 -13.05 -4.17 9.44
CA ILE A 52 -12.42 -5.05 10.44
C ILE A 52 -11.79 -4.25 11.59
N ARG A 53 -11.49 -2.96 11.39
CA ARG A 53 -10.99 -2.07 12.44
C ARG A 53 -11.93 -1.97 13.65
N ILE A 54 -13.24 -2.25 13.49
CA ILE A 54 -14.20 -2.36 14.60
C ILE A 54 -13.79 -3.47 15.58
N ARG A 55 -13.10 -4.52 15.13
CA ARG A 55 -12.54 -5.60 15.95
C ARG A 55 -11.15 -5.28 16.53
N GLY A 56 -10.71 -4.03 16.43
CA GLY A 56 -9.42 -3.54 16.93
C GLY A 56 -8.33 -3.46 15.87
N TYR A 57 -7.33 -2.61 16.14
CA TYR A 57 -6.25 -2.30 15.19
C TYR A 57 -5.36 -3.50 14.85
N LYS A 58 -5.12 -4.39 15.82
CA LYS A 58 -4.39 -5.65 15.63
C LYS A 58 -5.08 -6.55 14.59
N SER A 59 -6.40 -6.70 14.69
CA SER A 59 -7.19 -7.50 13.75
C SER A 59 -7.18 -6.88 12.35
N TYR A 60 -7.28 -5.55 12.27
CA TYR A 60 -7.18 -4.81 11.01
C TYR A 60 -5.83 -5.07 10.31
N LEU A 61 -4.70 -4.94 11.01
CA LEU A 61 -3.37 -5.19 10.41
C LEU A 61 -3.16 -6.63 9.92
N GLN A 62 -3.84 -7.61 10.53
CA GLN A 62 -3.76 -9.01 10.09
C GLN A 62 -4.50 -9.29 8.78
N HIS A 63 -5.58 -8.56 8.51
CA HIS A 63 -6.52 -8.87 7.44
C HIS A 63 -6.49 -7.88 6.29
N HIS A 64 -6.20 -6.61 6.59
CA HIS A 64 -6.15 -5.54 5.60
C HIS A 64 -5.15 -5.88 4.50
N ARG A 65 -5.52 -5.71 3.24
CA ARG A 65 -4.68 -6.09 2.06
C ARG A 65 -4.38 -7.58 1.93
N GLY A 66 -5.14 -8.39 2.66
CA GLY A 66 -5.04 -9.83 2.70
C GLY A 66 -6.01 -10.50 1.72
N PHE A 67 -7.10 -11.03 2.25
CA PHE A 67 -8.09 -11.79 1.48
C PHE A 67 -8.86 -10.93 0.46
N SER A 68 -9.24 -9.72 0.85
CA SER A 68 -9.92 -8.69 0.04
C SER A 68 -9.18 -8.31 -1.24
N HIS A 69 -7.84 -8.43 -1.25
CA HIS A 69 -6.96 -8.12 -2.38
C HIS A 69 -6.49 -9.37 -3.14
N SER A 70 -7.06 -10.54 -2.84
CA SER A 70 -6.66 -11.82 -3.44
C SER A 70 -7.17 -12.00 -4.87
N LEU A 71 -6.54 -12.91 -5.63
CA LEU A 71 -6.97 -13.32 -6.97
C LEU A 71 -8.45 -13.74 -7.00
N LEU A 72 -8.93 -14.43 -5.96
CA LEU A 72 -10.34 -14.80 -5.84
C LEU A 72 -11.23 -13.55 -5.75
N MET A 73 -10.82 -12.57 -4.95
CA MET A 73 -11.59 -11.34 -4.74
C MET A 73 -11.51 -10.36 -5.91
N LEU A 74 -10.54 -10.50 -6.83
CA LEU A 74 -10.55 -9.77 -8.10
C LEU A 74 -11.83 -10.02 -8.90
N VAL A 75 -12.39 -11.24 -8.80
CA VAL A 75 -13.66 -11.63 -9.44
C VAL A 75 -14.82 -11.61 -8.44
N GLY A 76 -14.57 -11.93 -7.17
CA GLY A 76 -15.57 -11.95 -6.11
C GLY A 76 -16.23 -10.59 -5.85
N TRP A 77 -15.44 -9.50 -5.83
CA TRP A 77 -15.98 -8.15 -5.67
C TRP A 77 -16.92 -7.77 -6.83
N PRO A 78 -16.52 -7.86 -8.11
CA PRO A 78 -17.41 -7.62 -9.24
C PRO A 78 -18.64 -8.52 -9.26
N ALA A 79 -18.51 -9.80 -8.91
CA ALA A 79 -19.63 -10.74 -8.92
C ALA A 79 -20.75 -10.33 -7.95
N VAL A 80 -20.40 -9.73 -6.81
CA VAL A 80 -21.37 -9.22 -5.83
C VAL A 80 -21.85 -7.81 -6.21
N LEU A 81 -20.94 -6.92 -6.57
CA LEU A 81 -21.25 -5.51 -6.75
C LEU A 81 -21.96 -5.21 -8.07
N ALA A 82 -21.61 -5.88 -9.16
CA ALA A 82 -22.18 -5.60 -10.47
C ALA A 82 -23.70 -5.83 -10.55
N PRO A 83 -24.27 -6.94 -10.01
CA PRO A 83 -25.72 -7.10 -9.93
C PRO A 83 -26.41 -6.03 -9.08
N LEU A 84 -25.81 -5.62 -7.96
CA LEU A 84 -26.36 -4.58 -7.08
C LEU A 84 -26.40 -3.22 -7.79
N ILE A 85 -25.34 -2.89 -8.53
CA ILE A 85 -25.26 -1.68 -9.33
C ILE A 85 -26.26 -1.73 -10.49
N ALA A 86 -26.31 -2.84 -11.23
CA ALA A 86 -27.26 -3.02 -12.33
C ALA A 86 -28.72 -2.90 -11.84
N LEU A 87 -29.02 -3.41 -10.65
CA LEU A 87 -30.32 -3.23 -10.00
C LEU A 87 -30.59 -1.76 -9.66
N ALA A 88 -29.65 -1.10 -8.97
CA ALA A 88 -29.82 0.28 -8.49
C ALA A 88 -30.00 1.30 -9.63
N PHE A 89 -29.39 1.05 -10.79
CA PHE A 89 -29.46 1.93 -11.96
C PHE A 89 -30.38 1.40 -13.08
N HIS A 90 -31.16 0.35 -12.83
CA HIS A 90 -32.04 -0.29 -13.83
C HIS A 90 -31.30 -0.66 -15.15
N ALA A 91 -30.04 -1.09 -15.03
CA ALA A 91 -29.11 -1.29 -16.14
C ALA A 91 -28.76 -2.78 -16.36
N TRP A 92 -29.71 -3.70 -16.10
CA TRP A 92 -29.51 -5.15 -16.23
C TRP A 92 -29.03 -5.60 -17.61
N ASN A 93 -29.49 -4.93 -18.68
CA ASN A 93 -29.02 -5.18 -20.05
C ASN A 93 -27.52 -4.89 -20.24
N TYR A 94 -26.91 -4.17 -19.31
CA TYR A 94 -25.49 -3.77 -19.31
C TYR A 94 -24.72 -4.37 -18.14
N LEU A 95 -25.23 -5.47 -17.55
CA LEU A 95 -24.57 -6.17 -16.45
C LEU A 95 -23.13 -6.56 -16.78
N VAL A 96 -22.85 -7.01 -18.01
CA VAL A 96 -21.50 -7.41 -18.43
C VAL A 96 -20.52 -6.23 -18.44
N PRO A 97 -20.80 -5.10 -19.13
CA PRO A 97 -19.98 -3.88 -19.00
C PRO A 97 -19.79 -3.43 -17.55
N ILE A 98 -20.86 -3.40 -16.75
CA ILE A 98 -20.80 -3.02 -15.33
C ILE A 98 -19.88 -3.94 -14.54
N PHE A 99 -19.97 -5.25 -14.78
CA PHE A 99 -19.08 -6.25 -14.18
C PHE A 99 -17.62 -6.03 -14.57
N LEU A 100 -17.33 -5.87 -15.87
CA LEU A 100 -15.97 -5.69 -16.37
C LEU A 100 -15.33 -4.40 -15.85
N TRP A 101 -16.08 -3.30 -15.78
CA TRP A 101 -15.58 -2.03 -15.25
C TRP A 101 -15.45 -2.01 -13.73
N THR A 102 -16.32 -2.74 -13.01
CA THR A 102 -16.11 -3.00 -11.57
C THR A 102 -14.82 -3.81 -11.37
N MET A 103 -14.61 -4.85 -12.18
CA MET A 103 -13.40 -5.68 -12.14
C MET A 103 -12.15 -4.86 -12.48
N ALA A 104 -12.21 -3.99 -13.48
CA ALA A 104 -11.12 -3.09 -13.82
C ALA A 104 -10.73 -2.19 -12.64
N GLY A 105 -11.71 -1.64 -11.91
CA GLY A 105 -11.46 -0.86 -10.70
C GLY A 105 -10.76 -1.68 -9.61
N VAL A 106 -11.25 -2.89 -9.32
CA VAL A 106 -10.67 -3.79 -8.33
C VAL A 106 -9.24 -4.20 -8.71
N VAL A 107 -9.02 -4.58 -9.97
CA VAL A 107 -7.71 -4.98 -10.49
C VAL A 107 -6.74 -3.81 -10.42
N PHE A 108 -7.15 -2.61 -10.82
CA PHE A 108 -6.29 -1.44 -10.79
C PHE A 108 -5.94 -1.01 -9.36
N HIS A 109 -6.88 -1.12 -8.42
CA HIS A 109 -6.61 -0.93 -7.00
C HIS A 109 -5.51 -1.87 -6.50
N VAL A 110 -5.69 -3.18 -6.69
CA VAL A 110 -4.73 -4.19 -6.21
C VAL A 110 -3.38 -4.05 -6.92
N PHE A 111 -3.39 -3.69 -8.21
CA PHE A 111 -2.20 -3.37 -8.98
C PHE A 111 -1.41 -2.22 -8.34
N LEU A 112 -2.04 -1.08 -8.06
CA LEU A 112 -1.38 0.06 -7.43
C LEU A 112 -0.89 -0.28 -6.01
N ASP A 113 -1.64 -1.06 -5.25
CA ASP A 113 -1.21 -1.54 -3.92
C ASP A 113 -0.02 -2.50 -3.99
N PHE A 114 0.07 -3.34 -5.02
CA PHE A 114 1.21 -4.22 -5.25
C PHE A 114 2.50 -3.43 -5.53
N PHE A 115 2.42 -2.31 -6.25
CA PHE A 115 3.59 -1.46 -6.51
C PHE A 115 4.04 -0.64 -5.29
N ASN A 116 3.26 -0.66 -4.21
CA ASN A 116 3.53 0.04 -2.97
C ASN A 116 4.60 -0.64 -2.10
N ALA A 117 5.13 0.08 -1.10
CA ALA A 117 6.05 -0.46 -0.09
C ALA A 117 5.39 -1.32 1.00
N TYR A 118 4.07 -1.19 1.20
CA TYR A 118 3.31 -2.02 2.14
C TYR A 118 3.00 -3.40 1.55
N GLY A 119 2.69 -3.46 0.26
CA GLY A 119 2.35 -4.69 -0.45
C GLY A 119 0.94 -5.21 -0.20
N VAL A 120 0.67 -6.37 -0.80
CA VAL A 120 -0.60 -7.11 -0.76
C VAL A 120 -0.36 -8.62 -0.72
N GLN A 121 -1.34 -9.39 -0.22
CA GLN A 121 -1.35 -10.85 -0.32
C GLN A 121 -2.18 -11.32 -1.54
N CYS A 122 -1.87 -10.81 -2.72
CA CYS A 122 -2.70 -11.02 -3.90
C CYS A 122 -2.81 -12.49 -4.34
N PHE A 123 -1.82 -13.35 -4.07
CA PHE A 123 -1.82 -14.75 -4.47
C PHE A 123 -2.56 -15.71 -3.53
N ARG A 124 -3.40 -15.21 -2.59
CA ARG A 124 -4.25 -16.09 -1.79
C ARG A 124 -5.30 -16.81 -2.67
N PRO A 125 -5.69 -18.06 -2.35
CA PRO A 125 -5.26 -18.84 -1.18
C PRO A 125 -3.93 -19.60 -1.36
N VAL A 126 -3.32 -19.58 -2.56
CA VAL A 126 -2.10 -20.34 -2.88
C VAL A 126 -0.91 -19.91 -2.03
N SER A 127 -0.76 -18.60 -1.76
CA SER A 127 0.29 -18.07 -0.88
C SER A 127 -0.25 -16.99 0.05
N ARG A 128 0.24 -16.99 1.29
CA ARG A 128 -0.01 -15.91 2.28
C ARG A 128 1.14 -14.90 2.36
N LYS A 129 2.13 -14.99 1.46
CA LYS A 129 3.26 -14.08 1.41
C LYS A 129 2.80 -12.67 1.01
N TRP A 130 3.43 -11.65 1.58
CA TRP A 130 3.26 -10.26 1.18
C TRP A 130 4.15 -9.94 -0.02
N PHE A 131 3.53 -9.45 -1.10
CA PHE A 131 4.22 -9.04 -2.30
C PHE A 131 4.19 -7.52 -2.44
N HIS A 132 5.34 -6.94 -2.74
CA HIS A 132 5.54 -5.50 -2.85
C HIS A 132 6.65 -5.21 -3.85
N ALA A 133 6.42 -4.31 -4.80
CA ALA A 133 7.41 -3.92 -5.80
C ALA A 133 8.22 -2.67 -5.40
N ASN A 134 7.89 -2.00 -4.28
CA ASN A 134 8.63 -0.85 -3.75
C ASN A 134 8.86 0.27 -4.78
N THR A 135 7.88 0.54 -5.64
CA THR A 135 8.04 1.44 -6.80
C THR A 135 7.31 2.77 -6.61
N ILE A 136 6.11 2.75 -6.02
CA ILE A 136 5.31 3.95 -5.76
C ILE A 136 5.05 4.12 -4.25
N PRO A 137 5.04 5.36 -3.73
CA PRO A 137 4.68 5.64 -2.34
C PRO A 137 3.19 5.37 -2.09
N ILE A 138 2.76 5.40 -0.82
CA ILE A 138 1.32 5.35 -0.47
C ILE A 138 0.55 6.44 -1.18
N PHE A 139 1.02 7.68 -1.03
CA PHE A 139 0.50 8.83 -1.75
C PHE A 139 1.56 9.30 -2.73
N ASP A 140 1.25 9.21 -4.03
CA ASP A 140 2.11 9.72 -5.10
C ASP A 140 1.53 11.03 -5.64
N PRO A 141 2.14 12.19 -5.30
CA PRO A 141 1.61 13.49 -5.72
C PRO A 141 1.51 13.66 -7.23
N ILE A 142 2.38 13.00 -8.00
CA ILE A 142 2.40 13.15 -9.46
C ILE A 142 1.22 12.41 -10.06
N LEU A 143 0.99 11.16 -9.66
CA LEU A 143 -0.19 10.40 -10.10
C LEU A 143 -1.49 11.08 -9.65
N PHE A 144 -1.52 11.58 -8.40
CA PHE A 144 -2.69 12.28 -7.89
C PHE A 144 -3.00 13.53 -8.73
N VAL A 145 -2.02 14.40 -8.97
CA VAL A 145 -2.21 15.61 -9.79
C VAL A 145 -2.57 15.26 -11.24
N LEU A 146 -1.95 14.24 -11.83
CA LEU A 146 -2.26 13.78 -13.18
C LEU A 146 -3.74 13.39 -13.33
N HIS A 147 -4.25 12.55 -12.42
CA HIS A 147 -5.64 12.13 -12.46
C HIS A 147 -6.60 13.27 -12.07
N ALA A 148 -6.24 14.13 -11.11
CA ALA A 148 -7.06 15.26 -10.70
C ALA A 148 -7.19 16.31 -11.81
N ALA A 149 -6.09 16.63 -12.50
CA ALA A 149 -6.10 17.53 -13.65
C ALA A 149 -6.90 16.93 -14.81
N GLY A 150 -6.73 15.64 -15.11
CA GLY A 150 -7.52 14.96 -16.14
C GLY A 150 -9.02 14.99 -15.85
N LEU A 151 -9.41 14.73 -14.60
CA LEU A 151 -10.80 14.81 -14.17
C LEU A 151 -11.34 16.25 -14.27
N LEU A 152 -10.59 17.24 -13.79
CA LEU A 152 -11.00 18.64 -13.81
C LEU A 152 -11.17 19.16 -15.25
N LEU A 153 -10.23 18.85 -16.14
CA LEU A 153 -10.30 19.26 -17.55
C LEU A 153 -11.51 18.65 -18.26
N TRP A 154 -11.88 17.42 -17.92
CA TRP A 154 -13.10 16.80 -18.43
C TRP A 154 -14.37 17.47 -17.89
N LEU A 155 -14.43 17.72 -16.57
CA LEU A 155 -15.59 18.35 -15.94
C LEU A 155 -15.82 19.80 -16.40
N LEU A 156 -14.75 20.52 -16.74
CA LEU A 156 -14.82 21.87 -17.30
C LEU A 156 -15.14 21.89 -18.80
N GLY A 157 -15.28 20.72 -19.45
CA GLY A 157 -15.57 20.62 -20.88
C GLY A 157 -14.42 21.02 -21.80
N VAL A 158 -13.19 21.15 -21.27
CA VAL A 158 -12.00 21.53 -22.07
C VAL A 158 -11.61 20.40 -23.01
N PHE A 159 -11.70 19.15 -22.53
CA PHE A 159 -11.45 17.95 -23.33
C PHE A 159 -12.55 16.92 -23.11
N GLY A 160 -12.94 16.23 -24.18
CA GLY A 160 -13.84 15.07 -24.10
C GLY A 160 -13.17 13.86 -23.46
N ALA A 161 -13.98 12.96 -22.89
CA ALA A 161 -13.50 11.74 -22.21
C ALA A 161 -12.57 10.88 -23.09
N THR A 162 -12.90 10.77 -24.39
CA THR A 162 -12.14 10.03 -25.41
C THR A 162 -10.75 10.57 -25.69
N ALA A 163 -10.53 11.87 -25.49
CA ALA A 163 -9.20 12.46 -25.66
C ALA A 163 -8.37 12.37 -24.36
N ILE A 164 -8.98 12.68 -23.22
CA ILE A 164 -8.24 12.91 -21.98
C ILE A 164 -7.90 11.63 -21.22
N PHE A 165 -8.83 10.67 -21.08
CA PHE A 165 -8.59 9.51 -20.20
C PHE A 165 -7.64 8.48 -20.79
N PRO A 166 -7.66 8.13 -22.10
CA PRO A 166 -6.62 7.29 -22.67
C PRO A 166 -5.22 7.87 -22.48
N LEU A 167 -5.07 9.19 -22.62
CA LEU A 167 -3.82 9.90 -22.36
C LEU A 167 -3.40 9.82 -20.89
N VAL A 168 -4.31 10.11 -19.95
CA VAL A 168 -4.04 10.02 -18.50
C VAL A 168 -3.54 8.63 -18.13
N TYR A 169 -4.22 7.56 -18.58
CA TYR A 169 -3.81 6.20 -18.27
C TYR A 169 -2.50 5.81 -18.96
N ALA A 170 -2.28 6.23 -20.21
CA ALA A 170 -0.99 6.02 -20.89
C ALA A 170 0.16 6.67 -20.10
N LEU A 171 -0.02 7.92 -19.65
CA LEU A 171 0.96 8.62 -18.82
C LEU A 171 1.16 7.95 -17.46
N THR A 172 0.10 7.42 -16.84
CA THR A 172 0.19 6.65 -15.59
C THR A 172 1.06 5.40 -15.76
N PHE A 173 0.83 4.60 -16.81
CA PHE A 173 1.65 3.40 -17.06
C PHE A 173 3.09 3.75 -17.43
N LEU A 174 3.30 4.79 -18.25
CA LEU A 174 4.65 5.28 -18.58
C LEU A 174 5.40 5.77 -17.33
N PHE A 175 4.72 6.50 -16.44
CA PHE A 175 5.30 6.98 -15.19
C PHE A 175 5.68 5.83 -14.25
N ILE A 176 4.80 4.82 -14.10
CA ILE A 176 5.11 3.62 -13.31
C ILE A 176 6.30 2.88 -13.93
N GLY A 177 6.33 2.70 -15.25
CA GLY A 177 7.46 2.10 -15.96
C GLY A 177 8.78 2.85 -15.71
N TYR A 178 8.76 4.17 -15.83
CA TYR A 178 9.89 5.05 -15.52
C TYR A 178 10.36 4.86 -14.06
N ARG A 179 9.44 4.80 -13.10
CA ARG A 179 9.74 4.57 -11.68
C ARG A 179 10.38 3.21 -11.43
N ILE A 180 9.93 2.16 -12.12
CA ILE A 180 10.54 0.82 -12.05
C ILE A 180 12.00 0.89 -12.53
N VAL A 181 12.24 1.52 -13.68
CA VAL A 181 13.59 1.63 -14.26
C VAL A 181 14.53 2.39 -13.32
N ILE A 182 14.13 3.58 -12.86
CA ILE A 182 14.93 4.37 -11.91
C ILE A 182 15.15 3.60 -10.61
N GLY A 183 14.11 2.95 -10.07
CA GLY A 183 14.22 2.13 -8.87
C GLY A 183 15.25 1.01 -9.01
N ARG A 184 15.27 0.31 -10.16
CA ARG A 184 16.27 -0.73 -10.44
C ARG A 184 17.69 -0.16 -10.53
N ILE A 185 17.87 0.98 -11.17
CA ILE A 185 19.18 1.66 -11.26
C ILE A 185 19.66 2.07 -9.87
N MET A 186 18.81 2.70 -9.07
CA MET A 186 19.14 3.14 -7.71
C MET A 186 19.44 1.95 -6.79
N LEU A 187 18.69 0.86 -6.91
CA LEU A 187 18.91 -0.35 -6.13
C LEU A 187 20.25 -1.00 -6.49
N HIS A 188 20.60 -1.01 -7.78
CA HIS A 188 21.91 -1.47 -8.23
C HIS A 188 23.04 -0.62 -7.65
N TYR A 189 22.87 0.70 -7.60
CA TYR A 189 23.85 1.60 -7.00
C TYR A 189 24.05 1.33 -5.50
N VAL A 190 22.96 1.13 -4.73
CA VAL A 190 23.03 0.74 -3.31
C VAL A 190 23.80 -0.57 -3.15
N ARG A 191 23.50 -1.59 -3.97
CA ARG A 191 24.17 -2.89 -3.92
C ARG A 191 25.66 -2.78 -4.26
N ARG A 192 26.05 -1.95 -5.22
CA ARG A 192 27.48 -1.71 -5.47
C ARG A 192 28.19 -1.01 -4.31
N ARG A 193 27.49 -0.10 -3.61
CA ARG A 193 28.07 0.69 -2.52
C ARG A 193 28.40 -0.11 -1.26
N TYR A 194 27.59 -1.11 -0.93
CA TYR A 194 27.77 -1.96 0.25
C TYR A 194 28.22 -3.40 -0.08
N GLY A 195 28.29 -3.75 -1.36
CA GLY A 195 28.59 -5.10 -1.83
C GLY A 195 27.33 -5.94 -2.07
N THR A 196 27.52 -7.09 -2.71
CA THR A 196 26.43 -8.03 -3.02
C THR A 196 26.04 -8.93 -1.85
N ALA A 197 26.81 -8.90 -0.76
CA ALA A 197 26.48 -9.60 0.48
C ALA A 197 25.39 -8.83 1.24
N GLY A 198 24.24 -9.46 1.47
CA GLY A 198 23.09 -8.86 2.16
C GLY A 198 21.90 -8.57 1.25
N TYR A 199 20.83 -8.03 1.84
CA TYR A 199 19.59 -7.72 1.14
C TYR A 199 19.34 -6.22 1.12
N SER A 200 19.21 -5.64 -0.07
CA SER A 200 18.87 -4.23 -0.24
C SER A 200 17.48 -4.08 -0.83
N PHE A 201 16.75 -3.09 -0.32
CA PHE A 201 15.51 -2.63 -0.90
C PHE A 201 15.38 -1.11 -0.80
N LEU A 202 14.52 -0.56 -1.66
CA LEU A 202 14.24 0.88 -1.71
C LEU A 202 12.85 1.16 -1.13
N ILE A 203 12.65 2.40 -0.72
CA ILE A 203 11.34 2.92 -0.29
C ILE A 203 11.10 4.20 -1.10
N PRO A 204 10.11 4.19 -2.00
CA PRO A 204 9.83 5.31 -2.88
C PRO A 204 9.31 6.52 -2.10
N ARG A 205 9.72 7.72 -2.52
CA ARG A 205 9.14 8.99 -2.04
C ARG A 205 8.28 9.61 -3.13
N GLY A 206 7.54 10.67 -2.77
CA GLY A 206 6.65 11.39 -3.69
C GLY A 206 7.33 12.04 -4.89
N LEU A 207 8.66 12.21 -4.88
CA LEU A 207 9.41 12.66 -6.05
C LEU A 207 10.21 11.48 -6.65
N PRO A 208 10.25 11.30 -7.99
CA PRO A 208 10.86 10.13 -8.62
C PRO A 208 12.36 9.96 -8.38
N HIS A 209 13.06 11.06 -8.13
CA HIS A 209 14.50 11.07 -7.84
C HIS A 209 14.81 10.96 -6.33
N LYS A 210 13.78 10.87 -5.47
CA LYS A 210 13.95 10.72 -4.02
C LYS A 210 13.55 9.31 -3.58
N TRP A 211 14.48 8.64 -2.92
CA TRP A 211 14.29 7.29 -2.39
C TRP A 211 14.89 7.22 -0.99
N LYS A 212 14.33 6.39 -0.11
CA LYS A 212 15.09 5.84 1.01
C LYS A 212 15.60 4.47 0.61
N TYR A 213 16.66 4.01 1.24
CA TYR A 213 17.14 2.66 1.09
C TYR A 213 17.38 2.03 2.45
N VAL A 214 17.30 0.71 2.47
CA VAL A 214 17.75 -0.14 3.57
C VAL A 214 18.65 -1.20 2.97
N HIS A 215 19.82 -1.38 3.54
CA HIS A 215 20.72 -2.49 3.27
C HIS A 215 20.85 -3.32 4.55
N GLU A 216 20.34 -4.53 4.48
CA GLU A 216 20.32 -5.49 5.57
C GLU A 216 21.52 -6.43 5.46
N THR A 217 22.33 -6.44 6.50
CA THR A 217 23.45 -7.38 6.69
C THR A 217 23.09 -8.43 7.76
N GLY A 218 24.00 -9.36 8.02
CA GLY A 218 23.83 -10.32 9.12
C GLY A 218 23.77 -9.65 10.50
N GLN A 219 24.43 -8.50 10.68
CA GLN A 219 24.61 -7.86 11.99
C GLN A 219 23.86 -6.53 12.14
N ALA A 220 23.49 -5.86 11.05
CA ALA A 220 22.89 -4.53 11.13
C ALA A 220 22.03 -4.20 9.91
N TYR A 221 21.15 -3.21 10.09
CA TYR A 221 20.42 -2.53 9.04
C TYR A 221 21.01 -1.15 8.81
N ILE A 222 21.57 -0.93 7.63
CA ILE A 222 22.12 0.35 7.21
C ILE A 222 21.05 1.09 6.42
N THR A 223 20.72 2.31 6.83
CA THR A 223 19.61 3.08 6.25
C THR A 223 20.07 4.45 5.80
N GLY A 224 19.43 4.95 4.75
CA GLY A 224 19.74 6.28 4.25
C GLY A 224 18.76 6.78 3.21
N SER A 225 19.15 7.83 2.49
CA SER A 225 18.37 8.42 1.42
C SER A 225 19.21 8.69 0.17
N ILE A 226 18.53 8.65 -0.97
CA ILE A 226 19.04 8.96 -2.29
C ILE A 226 18.25 10.15 -2.82
N ARG A 227 18.96 11.17 -3.29
CA ARG A 227 18.38 12.36 -3.94
C ARG A 227 19.13 12.61 -5.24
N GLY A 228 18.58 12.16 -6.37
CA GLY A 228 19.29 12.18 -7.64
C GLY A 228 20.54 11.32 -7.56
N LEU A 229 21.72 11.93 -7.73
CA LEU A 229 23.02 11.27 -7.60
C LEU A 229 23.59 11.30 -6.18
N THR A 230 22.99 12.08 -5.28
CA THR A 230 23.49 12.22 -3.90
C THR A 230 23.03 11.04 -3.06
N PHE A 231 24.01 10.38 -2.43
CA PHE A 231 23.79 9.28 -1.49
C PHE A 231 24.11 9.73 -0.08
N LYS A 232 23.19 9.53 0.86
CA LYS A 232 23.37 9.88 2.26
C LYS A 232 22.99 8.73 3.15
N GLU A 233 23.98 8.18 3.85
CA GLU A 233 23.74 7.30 4.99
C GLU A 233 23.24 8.13 6.19
N GLU A 234 22.23 7.62 6.90
CA GLU A 234 21.56 8.38 7.95
C GLU A 234 21.58 7.67 9.30
N ALA A 235 21.45 6.34 9.33
CA ALA A 235 21.46 5.56 10.56
C ALA A 235 21.82 4.09 10.29
N ILE A 236 22.49 3.49 11.27
CA ILE A 236 22.76 2.06 11.36
C ILE A 236 22.02 1.53 12.59
N PHE A 237 21.27 0.45 12.42
CA PHE A 237 20.57 -0.24 13.50
C PHE A 237 21.14 -1.64 13.63
N GLU A 238 21.86 -1.91 14.72
CA GLU A 238 22.39 -3.25 14.99
C GLU A 238 21.26 -4.24 15.28
N LYS A 239 21.42 -5.47 14.81
CA LYS A 239 20.56 -6.58 15.19
C LYS A 239 21.06 -7.03 16.56
N GLY A 240 20.33 -6.66 17.61
CA GLY A 240 20.70 -6.98 18.99
C GLY A 240 20.86 -8.49 19.22
N GLU A 241 21.64 -8.83 20.25
CA GLU A 241 21.78 -10.22 20.69
C GLU A 241 20.45 -10.81 21.13
N GLN A 242 20.22 -12.09 20.83
CA GLN A 242 19.04 -12.78 21.33
C GLN A 242 19.21 -13.07 22.81
N THR A 243 18.56 -12.26 23.64
CA THR A 243 18.48 -12.48 25.09
C THR A 243 17.25 -13.31 25.45
N ASP A 244 17.28 -13.95 26.62
CA ASP A 244 16.13 -14.70 27.16
C ASP A 244 14.86 -13.84 27.22
N VAL A 245 15.01 -12.53 27.47
CA VAL A 245 13.91 -11.55 27.47
C VAL A 245 13.27 -11.41 26.09
N ILE A 246 14.09 -11.32 25.03
CA ILE A 246 13.59 -11.24 23.65
C ILE A 246 12.92 -12.54 23.26
N GLN A 247 13.50 -13.70 23.62
CA GLN A 247 12.89 -15.00 23.35
C GLN A 247 11.52 -15.15 24.05
N ALA A 248 11.41 -14.72 25.31
CA ALA A 248 10.14 -14.72 26.04
C ALA A 248 9.09 -13.83 25.34
N ALA A 249 9.49 -12.65 24.84
CA ALA A 249 8.60 -11.76 24.08
C ALA A 249 8.15 -12.38 22.74
N MET A 250 9.00 -13.15 22.06
CA MET A 250 8.67 -13.80 20.78
C MET A 250 7.54 -14.83 20.88
N GLY A 251 7.30 -15.39 22.07
CA GLY A 251 6.19 -16.30 22.34
C GLY A 251 4.80 -15.64 22.30
N ASN A 252 4.74 -14.30 22.31
CA ASN A 252 3.48 -13.55 22.30
C ASN A 252 2.78 -13.60 20.92
N ASP A 253 1.46 -13.83 20.92
CA ASP A 253 0.65 -13.87 19.70
C ASP A 253 0.65 -12.58 18.89
N GLY A 254 0.77 -11.43 19.57
CA GLY A 254 0.95 -10.14 18.94
C GLY A 254 2.26 -10.03 18.19
N VAL A 255 3.36 -10.54 18.75
CA VAL A 255 4.67 -10.51 18.08
C VAL A 255 4.62 -11.33 16.80
N ARG A 256 4.07 -12.55 16.88
CA ARG A 256 3.83 -13.40 15.70
C ARG A 256 2.97 -12.69 14.65
N THR A 257 1.94 -11.98 15.08
CA THR A 257 1.09 -11.17 14.20
C THR A 257 1.87 -10.07 13.49
N PHE A 258 2.67 -9.31 14.24
CA PHE A 258 3.46 -8.21 13.72
C PHE A 258 4.52 -8.71 12.72
N LEU A 259 5.22 -9.79 13.06
CA LEU A 259 6.24 -10.39 12.19
C LEU A 259 5.66 -11.08 10.95
N HIS A 260 4.37 -11.42 10.96
CA HIS A 260 3.66 -11.85 9.75
C HIS A 260 3.36 -10.69 8.79
N PHE A 261 3.27 -9.46 9.29
CA PHE A 261 3.06 -8.25 8.50
C PHE A 261 4.38 -7.64 7.99
N THR A 262 5.45 -7.70 8.79
CA THR A 262 6.73 -7.08 8.45
C THR A 262 7.94 -8.00 8.69
N HIS A 263 8.91 -7.92 7.78
CA HIS A 263 10.12 -8.75 7.81
C HIS A 263 11.40 -7.95 8.10
N HIS A 264 11.35 -6.62 8.16
CA HIS A 264 12.51 -5.76 8.40
C HIS A 264 12.36 -5.04 9.73
N VAL A 265 12.56 -5.79 10.81
CA VAL A 265 12.28 -5.35 12.18
C VAL A 265 13.59 -5.19 12.96
N HIS A 266 13.77 -4.02 13.55
CA HIS A 266 14.76 -3.79 14.59
C HIS A 266 14.12 -4.09 15.95
N ILE A 267 14.81 -4.87 16.77
CA ILE A 267 14.34 -5.28 18.10
C ILE A 267 15.28 -4.67 19.13
N SER A 268 14.72 -3.94 20.09
CA SER A 268 15.45 -3.39 21.22
C SER A 268 14.78 -3.78 22.54
N CYS A 269 15.59 -3.96 23.58
CA CYS A 269 15.11 -4.29 24.92
C CYS A 269 15.56 -3.20 25.90
N GLN A 270 14.63 -2.70 26.71
CA GLN A 270 14.89 -1.74 27.76
C GLN A 270 14.47 -2.33 29.11
N LYS A 271 15.35 -2.26 30.12
CA LYS A 271 15.00 -2.67 31.49
C LYS A 271 14.15 -1.57 32.14
N LEU A 272 13.01 -1.96 32.68
CA LEU A 272 12.11 -1.10 33.47
C LEU A 272 12.34 -1.35 34.97
N GLN A 273 11.75 -0.51 35.82
CA GLN A 273 11.85 -0.70 37.28
C GLN A 273 11.27 -2.04 37.74
N ASN A 274 10.19 -2.53 37.11
CA ASN A 274 9.48 -3.75 37.48
C ASN A 274 9.42 -4.79 36.34
N GLY A 275 10.46 -4.87 35.51
CA GLY A 275 10.52 -5.83 34.39
C GLY A 275 11.23 -5.31 33.15
N TYR A 276 10.68 -5.61 31.98
CA TYR A 276 11.31 -5.33 30.69
C TYR A 276 10.31 -4.80 29.65
N LEU A 277 10.79 -3.94 28.76
CA LEU A 277 10.09 -3.48 27.57
C LEU A 277 10.86 -3.96 26.33
N VAL A 278 10.23 -4.81 25.53
CA VAL A 278 10.74 -5.24 24.23
C VAL A 278 10.02 -4.47 23.15
N GLU A 279 10.78 -3.75 22.34
CA GLU A 279 10.29 -2.90 21.26
C GLU A 279 10.65 -3.52 19.91
N LEU A 280 9.64 -3.85 19.12
CA LEU A 280 9.78 -4.30 17.74
C LEU A 280 9.43 -3.14 16.83
N ARG A 281 10.33 -2.76 15.92
CA ARG A 281 10.20 -1.57 15.08
C ARG A 281 10.47 -1.85 13.62
N ASP A 282 9.53 -1.49 12.75
CA ASP A 282 9.69 -1.67 11.30
C ASP A 282 10.55 -0.55 10.70
N ILE A 283 11.68 -0.94 10.12
CA ILE A 283 12.71 -0.03 9.61
C ILE A 283 12.23 0.73 8.38
N ARG A 284 11.25 0.20 7.65
CA ARG A 284 10.68 0.85 6.47
C ARG A 284 10.05 2.20 6.81
N PHE A 285 9.49 2.33 8.00
CA PHE A 285 8.75 3.53 8.42
C PHE A 285 9.60 4.56 9.16
N ARG A 286 10.93 4.46 9.06
CA ARG A 286 11.87 5.38 9.70
C ARG A 286 11.62 6.85 9.33
N HIS A 287 11.71 7.73 10.33
CA HIS A 287 11.74 9.18 10.15
C HIS A 287 12.90 9.79 10.93
N GLY A 288 13.97 10.20 10.23
CA GLY A 288 15.21 10.58 10.90
C GLY A 288 15.81 9.38 11.64
N ARG A 289 16.05 9.51 12.95
CA ARG A 289 16.49 8.37 13.79
C ARG A 289 15.33 7.62 14.45
N ASN A 290 14.10 8.12 14.32
CA ASN A 290 12.95 7.52 14.99
C ASN A 290 12.35 6.40 14.15
N LEU A 291 11.95 5.32 14.82
CA LEU A 291 11.17 4.23 14.26
C LEU A 291 9.77 4.27 14.89
N PRO A 292 8.80 4.91 14.24
CA PRO A 292 7.51 5.22 14.83
C PRO A 292 6.50 4.08 14.74
N PHE A 293 6.65 3.16 13.78
CA PHE A 293 5.73 2.03 13.63
C PHE A 293 6.32 0.78 14.25
N GLY A 294 5.54 0.13 15.11
CA GLY A 294 6.04 -1.02 15.81
C GLY A 294 5.04 -1.66 16.74
N MET A 295 5.59 -2.56 17.54
CA MET A 295 4.93 -3.24 18.62
C MET A 295 5.78 -3.17 19.89
N ASP A 296 5.10 -3.03 21.02
CA ASP A 296 5.67 -3.01 22.35
C ASP A 296 5.16 -4.21 23.12
N VAL A 297 6.07 -4.90 23.80
CA VAL A 297 5.75 -6.01 24.70
C VAL A 297 6.34 -5.70 26.05
N THR A 298 5.51 -5.66 27.08
CA THR A 298 5.96 -5.52 28.46
C THR A 298 6.01 -6.90 29.11
N LEU A 299 7.11 -7.18 29.79
CA LEU A 299 7.31 -8.39 30.57
C LEU A 299 7.58 -8.01 32.03
N ASP A 300 7.12 -8.84 32.96
CA ASP A 300 7.51 -8.72 34.37
C ASP A 300 8.93 -9.28 34.61
N GLU A 301 9.39 -9.23 35.86
CA GLU A 301 10.71 -9.76 36.25
C GLU A 301 10.85 -11.28 36.06
N ARG A 302 9.72 -12.00 35.95
CA ARG A 302 9.65 -13.45 35.70
C ARG A 302 9.53 -13.77 34.21
N LEU A 303 9.73 -12.78 33.34
CA LEU A 303 9.62 -12.87 31.89
C LEU A 303 8.22 -13.29 31.42
N GLN A 304 7.18 -13.05 32.22
CA GLN A 304 5.80 -13.24 31.80
C GLN A 304 5.30 -11.99 31.09
N VAL A 305 4.64 -12.17 29.95
CA VAL A 305 4.10 -11.04 29.18
C VAL A 305 2.90 -10.45 29.92
N THR A 306 3.01 -9.19 30.32
CA THR A 306 1.99 -8.44 31.05
C THR A 306 1.12 -7.56 30.14
N GLY A 307 1.62 -7.24 28.95
CA GLY A 307 0.90 -6.40 28.00
C GLY A 307 1.57 -6.35 26.63
N ASP A 308 0.76 -6.13 25.60
CA ASP A 308 1.22 -5.87 24.24
C ASP A 308 0.48 -4.69 23.61
N THR A 309 1.17 -3.89 22.80
CA THR A 309 0.55 -2.78 22.05
C THR A 309 1.18 -2.65 20.69
N ILE A 310 0.36 -2.61 19.64
CA ILE A 310 0.78 -2.46 18.25
C ILE A 310 0.23 -1.15 17.70
N GLY A 311 1.08 -0.35 17.04
CA GLY A 311 0.64 0.97 16.61
C GLY A 311 1.72 1.88 16.04
N TRP A 312 1.28 3.08 15.71
CA TRP A 312 2.15 4.20 15.42
C TRP A 312 2.39 4.98 16.72
N ARG A 313 3.63 5.02 17.17
CA ARG A 313 4.12 6.00 18.13
C ARG A 313 4.33 7.32 17.42
N LYS A 314 3.22 8.02 17.19
CA LYS A 314 3.22 9.39 16.70
C LYS A 314 2.21 10.21 17.48
N LYS A 315 2.48 11.50 17.63
CA LYS A 315 1.45 12.42 18.11
C LYS A 315 0.39 12.56 17.02
N MET A 316 -0.88 12.73 17.37
CA MET A 316 -1.98 12.73 16.37
C MET A 316 -1.79 13.77 15.25
N TRP A 317 -1.09 14.86 15.52
CA TRP A 317 -0.83 15.95 14.57
C TRP A 317 0.43 15.76 13.71
N GLU A 318 1.24 14.73 13.96
CA GLU A 318 2.40 14.44 13.10
C GLU A 318 1.93 13.86 11.76
N PRO A 319 2.45 14.36 10.63
CA PRO A 319 2.06 13.88 9.32
C PRO A 319 2.25 12.36 9.23
N PRO A 320 1.40 11.62 8.49
CA PRO A 320 1.67 10.23 8.21
C PRO A 320 3.07 10.11 7.62
N PHE A 321 3.83 9.11 8.06
CA PHE A 321 5.19 8.92 7.61
C PHE A 321 5.17 8.54 6.13
N ALA A 322 5.28 9.55 5.27
CA ALA A 322 5.62 9.41 3.86
C ALA A 322 7.04 8.88 3.71
#